data_AF-A0A957H2P8-F1
#
_entry.id   AF-A0A957H2P8-F1
#
_cell.length_a   1.000
_cell.length_b   1.000
_cell.length_c   1.000
_cell.angle_alpha   90.00
_cell.angle_beta   90.00
_cell.angle_gamma   90.00
#
_symmetry.space_group_name_H-M   'P 1'
#
loop_
_entity.id
_entity.type
_entity.pdbx_description
1 polymer ?
#
loop_
_entity_poly.entity_id
_entity_poly.type
_entity_poly.pdbx_seq_one_letter_code
_entity_poly.pdbx_strand_id
1 'polypeptide(L)'
;MRWIDKWVDWLANRPVLLWRLAALALFTGLTLYVTWRASLVVDGVRYFWLDDDQMISMRYARNLAHGHGLVWNPGERVEGYSNLLWTLLMALVHWLPLPANLIALPIKFLAWLSGCGLILAAEQLLRRFWPRPGLALPALLFGLAAHVDLV
;
A
#
# COMPACT_ATOMS: atom_id res chain seq x y z
N MET A 1 22.54 -29.92 -16.49
CA MET A 1 21.72 -29.33 -15.41
C MET A 1 22.51 -28.65 -14.27
N ARG A 2 23.76 -29.07 -13.96
CA ARG A 2 24.64 -28.52 -12.90
C ARG A 2 24.87 -26.99 -12.85
N TRP A 3 24.53 -26.24 -13.90
CA TRP A 3 24.77 -24.80 -13.97
C TRP A 3 23.65 -23.99 -13.29
N ILE A 4 22.40 -24.43 -13.40
CA ILE A 4 21.24 -23.80 -12.74
C ILE A 4 21.38 -23.92 -11.22
N ASP A 5 21.79 -25.09 -10.72
CA ASP A 5 22.00 -25.32 -9.29
C ASP A 5 23.03 -24.35 -8.70
N LYS A 6 24.12 -24.08 -9.42
CA LYS A 6 25.12 -23.07 -9.01
C LYS A 6 24.53 -21.67 -8.89
N TRP A 7 23.64 -21.28 -9.80
CA TRP A 7 22.96 -19.99 -9.75
C TRP A 7 21.97 -19.91 -8.58
N VAL A 8 21.19 -20.97 -8.37
CA VAL A 8 20.22 -21.07 -7.28
C VAL A 8 20.92 -21.03 -5.91
N ASP A 9 22.02 -21.76 -5.76
CA ASP A 9 22.80 -21.77 -4.52
C ASP A 9 23.49 -20.42 -4.29
N TRP A 10 23.99 -19.79 -5.35
CA TRP A 10 24.53 -18.43 -5.27
C TRP A 10 23.49 -17.41 -4.79
N LEU A 11 22.25 -17.48 -5.30
CA LEU A 11 21.14 -16.61 -4.88
C LEU A 11 20.70 -16.90 -3.44
N ALA A 12 20.61 -18.19 -3.08
CA ALA A 12 20.19 -18.63 -1.75
C ALA A 12 21.19 -18.25 -0.66
N ASN A 13 22.49 -18.15 -0.99
CA ASN A 13 23.55 -17.81 -0.05
C ASN A 13 23.78 -16.30 0.11
N ARG A 14 23.02 -15.44 -0.59
CA ARG A 14 23.08 -13.99 -0.37
C ARG A 14 22.48 -13.61 0.98
N PRO A 15 23.03 -12.58 1.66
CA PRO A 15 22.48 -12.13 2.93
C PRO A 15 21.05 -11.63 2.73
N VAL A 16 20.15 -12.15 3.55
CA VAL A 16 18.72 -11.84 3.63
C VAL A 16 18.44 -10.34 3.58
N LEU A 17 19.28 -9.56 4.24
CA LEU A 17 19.18 -8.11 4.29
C LEU A 17 19.19 -7.48 2.90
N LEU A 18 20.00 -7.98 1.96
CA LEU A 18 20.03 -7.45 0.59
C LEU A 18 18.69 -7.64 -0.11
N TRP A 19 18.09 -8.82 0.02
CA TRP A 19 16.78 -9.09 -0.57
C TRP A 19 15.69 -8.23 0.06
N ARG A 20 15.73 -8.01 1.38
CA ARG A 20 14.81 -7.10 2.08
C ARG A 20 14.92 -5.68 1.56
N LEU A 21 16.13 -5.13 1.53
CA LEU A 21 16.37 -3.77 1.06
C LEU A 21 15.96 -3.61 -0.39
N ALA A 22 16.27 -4.58 -1.26
CA ALA A 22 15.85 -4.55 -2.66
C ALA A 22 14.32 -4.58 -2.81
N ALA A 23 13.63 -5.47 -2.09
CA ALA A 23 12.17 -5.58 -2.15
C ALA A 23 11.48 -4.30 -1.64
N LEU A 24 11.95 -3.75 -0.50
CA LEU A 24 11.41 -2.52 0.07
C LEU A 24 11.70 -1.31 -0.81
N ALA A 25 12.90 -1.22 -1.39
CA ALA A 25 13.26 -0.14 -2.32
C ALA A 25 12.40 -0.20 -3.59
N LEU A 26 12.21 -1.39 -4.16
CA LEU A 26 11.34 -1.59 -5.31
C LEU A 26 9.89 -1.20 -5.01
N PHE A 27 9.32 -1.73 -3.92
CA PHE A 27 7.96 -1.42 -3.50
C PHE A 27 7.76 0.08 -3.24
N THR A 28 8.72 0.71 -2.57
CA THR A 28 8.71 2.17 -2.32
C THR A 28 8.79 2.95 -3.62
N GLY A 29 9.71 2.59 -4.52
CA GLY A 29 9.86 3.23 -5.83
C GLY A 29 8.60 3.15 -6.67
N LEU A 30 7.96 1.96 -6.72
CA LEU A 30 6.69 1.76 -7.40
C LEU A 30 5.56 2.59 -6.77
N THR A 31 5.45 2.59 -5.44
CA THR A 31 4.42 3.37 -4.73
C THR A 31 4.56 4.86 -5.01
N LEU A 32 5.78 5.40 -4.97
CA LEU A 32 6.06 6.79 -5.29
C LEU A 32 5.75 7.10 -6.76
N TYR A 33 6.17 6.23 -7.67
CA TYR A 33 5.90 6.37 -9.10
C TYR A 33 4.40 6.40 -9.39
N VAL A 34 3.63 5.43 -8.88
CA VAL A 34 2.17 5.37 -9.07
C VAL A 34 1.50 6.58 -8.44
N THR A 35 1.87 6.96 -7.22
CA THR A 35 1.33 8.15 -6.54
C THR A 35 1.57 9.43 -7.35
N TRP A 36 2.77 9.57 -7.93
CA TRP A 36 3.10 10.71 -8.77
C TRP A 36 2.31 10.69 -10.09
N ARG A 37 2.21 9.54 -10.75
CA ARG A 37 1.51 9.38 -12.04
C ARG A 37 0.01 9.55 -11.91
N ALA A 38 -0.58 9.07 -10.82
CA ALA A 38 -2.00 9.20 -10.50
C ALA A 38 -2.32 10.53 -9.78
N SER A 39 -1.58 11.60 -10.08
CA SER A 39 -1.85 12.95 -9.58
C SER A 39 -2.06 13.91 -10.75
N LEU A 40 -2.85 14.95 -10.53
CA LEU A 40 -3.25 15.92 -11.56
C LEU A 40 -2.79 17.31 -11.15
N VAL A 41 -2.42 18.14 -12.12
CA VAL A 41 -2.17 19.56 -11.88
C VAL A 41 -3.35 20.36 -12.45
N VAL A 42 -3.99 21.15 -11.61
CA VAL A 42 -5.08 22.05 -11.95
C VAL A 42 -4.67 23.44 -11.47
N ASP A 43 -4.64 24.42 -12.38
CA ASP A 43 -4.26 25.81 -12.08
C ASP A 43 -2.91 25.95 -11.35
N GLY A 44 -1.92 25.12 -11.74
CA GLY A 44 -0.60 25.11 -11.12
C GLY A 44 -0.51 24.38 -9.77
N VAL A 45 -1.63 23.87 -9.24
CA VAL A 45 -1.69 23.11 -7.98
C VAL A 45 -1.81 21.63 -8.27
N ARG A 46 -0.94 20.81 -7.65
CA ARG A 46 -1.00 19.35 -7.75
C ARG A 46 -1.96 18.76 -6.72
N TYR A 47 -2.87 17.91 -7.18
CA TYR A 47 -3.84 17.16 -6.40
C TYR A 47 -3.48 15.68 -6.38
N PHE A 48 -3.46 15.10 -5.18
CA PHE A 48 -3.34 13.67 -4.98
C PHE A 48 -4.68 13.10 -4.50
N TRP A 49 -5.09 11.97 -5.06
CA TRP A 49 -6.30 11.25 -4.68
C TRP A 49 -5.99 9.78 -4.40
N LEU A 50 -6.93 9.11 -3.72
CA LEU A 50 -6.94 7.68 -3.52
C LEU A 50 -7.74 7.00 -4.63
N ASP A 51 -7.74 5.67 -4.66
CA ASP A 51 -8.59 4.92 -5.58
C ASP A 51 -10.08 5.26 -5.39
N ASP A 52 -10.90 5.05 -6.40
CA ASP A 52 -12.32 5.47 -6.41
C ASP A 52 -13.10 4.97 -5.18
N ASP A 53 -12.99 3.70 -4.83
CA ASP A 53 -13.61 3.09 -3.65
C ASP A 53 -13.08 3.69 -2.34
N GLN A 54 -11.79 4.03 -2.29
CA GLN A 54 -11.20 4.67 -1.12
C GLN A 54 -11.64 6.13 -0.99
N MET A 55 -11.92 6.80 -2.10
CA MET A 55 -12.49 8.14 -2.11
C MET A 55 -13.91 8.16 -1.56
N ILE A 56 -14.66 7.05 -1.69
CA ILE A 56 -15.95 6.91 -1.01
C ILE A 56 -15.76 7.00 0.51
N SER A 57 -14.86 6.17 1.05
CA SER A 57 -14.53 6.14 2.48
C SER A 57 -14.00 7.49 2.98
N MET A 58 -13.18 8.18 2.18
CA MET A 58 -12.67 9.52 2.50
C MET A 58 -13.76 10.57 2.67
N ARG A 59 -14.87 10.45 1.95
CA ARG A 59 -16.01 11.36 2.11
C ARG A 59 -16.77 11.10 3.41
N TYR A 60 -17.05 9.84 3.74
CA TYR A 60 -17.63 9.46 5.04
C TYR A 60 -16.74 9.94 6.19
N ALA A 61 -15.44 9.73 6.07
CA ALA A 61 -14.43 10.19 7.01
C ALA A 61 -14.45 11.71 7.20
N ARG A 62 -14.53 12.48 6.10
CA ARG A 62 -14.63 13.94 6.15
C ARG A 62 -15.88 14.38 6.91
N ASN A 63 -17.04 13.79 6.59
CA ASN A 63 -18.30 14.14 7.25
C ASN A 63 -18.28 13.82 8.74
N LEU A 64 -17.71 12.67 9.12
CA LEU A 64 -17.51 12.32 10.52
C LEU A 64 -16.62 13.36 11.22
N ALA A 65 -15.48 13.72 10.62
CA ALA A 65 -14.53 14.68 11.20
C ALA A 65 -15.13 16.09 11.39
N HIS A 66 -16.11 16.48 10.57
CA HIS A 66 -16.81 17.77 10.67
C HIS A 66 -18.09 17.71 11.53
N GLY A 67 -18.38 16.57 12.19
CA GLY A 67 -19.51 16.43 13.11
C GLY A 67 -20.85 16.09 12.44
N HIS A 68 -20.86 15.75 11.14
CA HIS A 68 -22.07 15.31 10.43
C HIS A 68 -22.38 13.82 10.64
N GLY A 69 -21.44 13.06 11.20
CA GLY A 69 -21.52 11.61 11.36
C GLY A 69 -21.06 10.83 10.12
N LEU A 70 -21.15 9.51 10.19
CA LEU A 70 -20.79 8.59 9.10
C LEU A 70 -21.91 8.55 8.04
N VAL A 71 -21.97 9.60 7.23
CA VAL A 71 -22.96 9.76 6.14
C VAL A 71 -22.30 10.21 4.85
N TRP A 72 -22.90 9.91 3.70
CA TRP A 72 -22.47 10.46 2.41
C TRP A 72 -22.94 11.91 2.21
N ASN A 73 -24.23 12.15 2.46
CA ASN A 73 -24.89 13.45 2.46
C ASN A 73 -25.43 13.72 3.87
N PRO A 74 -25.10 14.87 4.51
CA PRO A 74 -25.72 15.25 5.78
C PRO A 74 -27.25 15.25 5.69
N GLY A 75 -27.91 14.59 6.64
CA GLY A 75 -29.37 14.42 6.66
C GLY A 75 -29.86 13.08 6.12
N GLU A 76 -29.03 12.35 5.36
CA GLU A 76 -29.35 11.01 4.85
C GLU A 76 -28.47 9.97 5.52
N ARG A 77 -29.08 8.95 6.14
CA ARG A 77 -28.34 7.85 6.80
C ARG A 77 -28.37 6.62 5.92
N VAL A 78 -27.33 6.47 5.10
CA VAL A 78 -27.06 5.28 4.28
C VAL A 78 -25.61 4.90 4.52
N GLU A 79 -25.36 3.62 4.79
CA GLU A 79 -24.01 3.08 4.90
C GLU A 79 -23.50 2.70 3.51
N GLY A 80 -22.31 3.19 3.15
CA GLY A 80 -21.69 2.93 1.85
C GLY A 80 -20.18 2.71 1.90
N TYR A 81 -19.60 2.57 3.10
CA TYR A 81 -18.20 2.16 3.27
C TYR A 81 -18.15 0.66 3.60
N SER A 82 -17.07 -0.02 3.19
CA SER A 82 -16.87 -1.47 3.41
C SER A 82 -15.84 -1.77 4.49
N ASN A 83 -15.17 -0.74 5.04
CA ASN A 83 -14.00 -0.88 5.90
C ASN A 83 -14.01 0.13 7.06
N LEU A 84 -14.92 -0.03 8.03
CA LEU A 84 -15.12 0.92 9.13
C LEU A 84 -13.83 1.37 9.81
N LEU A 85 -12.94 0.44 10.19
CA LEU A 85 -11.66 0.78 10.84
C LEU A 85 -10.82 1.73 9.98
N TRP A 86 -10.76 1.48 8.67
CA TRP A 86 -10.02 2.32 7.73
C TRP A 86 -10.69 3.68 7.53
N THR A 87 -12.02 3.71 7.46
CA THR A 87 -12.80 4.96 7.40
C THR A 87 -12.57 5.83 8.65
N LEU A 88 -12.51 5.22 9.84
CA LEU A 88 -12.20 5.94 11.08
C LEU A 88 -10.77 6.50 11.07
N LEU A 89 -9.79 5.74 10.59
CA LEU A 89 -8.41 6.23 10.42
C LEU A 89 -8.35 7.40 9.44
N MET A 90 -9.11 7.35 8.34
CA MET A 90 -9.25 8.47 7.42
C MET A 90 -9.87 9.70 8.07
N ALA A 91 -10.80 9.53 9.01
CA ALA A 91 -11.42 10.65 9.71
C ALA A 91 -10.38 11.40 10.57
N LEU A 92 -9.46 10.67 11.20
CA LEU A 92 -8.35 11.28 11.95
C LEU A 92 -7.46 12.17 11.07
N VAL A 93 -7.25 11.79 9.81
CA VAL A 93 -6.43 12.57 8.87
C VAL A 93 -7.07 13.93 8.54
N HIS A 94 -8.41 14.03 8.55
CA HIS A 94 -9.11 15.31 8.36
C HIS A 94 -8.97 16.28 9.53
N TRP A 95 -8.37 15.87 10.66
CA TRP A 95 -7.98 16.78 11.74
C TRP A 95 -6.59 17.41 11.54
N LEU A 96 -5.81 16.93 10.57
CA LEU A 96 -4.55 17.57 10.20
C LEU A 96 -4.84 18.86 9.44
N PRO A 97 -4.07 19.95 9.65
CA PRO A 97 -4.22 21.21 8.92
C PRO A 97 -3.65 21.10 7.50
N LEU A 98 -4.11 20.12 6.73
CA LEU A 98 -3.67 19.86 5.36
C LEU A 98 -4.71 20.37 4.36
N PRO A 99 -4.28 21.01 3.27
CA PRO A 99 -5.19 21.39 2.20
C PRO A 99 -5.72 20.14 1.47
N ALA A 100 -6.90 20.27 0.86
CA ALA A 100 -7.60 19.14 0.23
C ALA A 100 -6.78 18.43 -0.86
N ASN A 101 -5.86 19.14 -1.52
CA ASN A 101 -4.99 18.58 -2.55
C ASN A 101 -3.91 17.62 -2.00
N LEU A 102 -3.61 17.68 -0.70
CA LEU A 102 -2.59 16.86 -0.02
C LEU A 102 -3.17 15.83 0.95
N ILE A 103 -4.47 15.91 1.28
CA ILE A 103 -5.10 15.09 2.33
C ILE A 103 -5.05 13.59 2.06
N ALA A 104 -4.88 13.16 0.80
CA ALA A 104 -4.71 11.75 0.45
C ALA A 104 -3.31 11.20 0.79
N LEU A 105 -2.28 12.06 0.93
CA LEU A 105 -0.90 11.62 1.13
C LEU A 105 -0.67 10.87 2.45
N PRO A 106 -1.21 11.32 3.62
CA PRO A 106 -1.11 10.55 4.86
C PRO A 106 -1.70 9.14 4.74
N ILE A 107 -2.81 8.99 4.02
CA ILE A 107 -3.44 7.68 3.81
C ILE A 107 -2.59 6.79 2.90
N LYS A 108 -2.03 7.35 1.81
CA LYS A 108 -1.07 6.62 0.97
C LYS A 108 0.18 6.20 1.74
N PHE A 109 0.65 7.04 2.67
CA PHE A 109 1.77 6.71 3.54
C PHE A 109 1.43 5.56 4.50
N LEU A 110 0.25 5.55 5.11
CA LEU A 110 -0.22 4.45 5.94
C LEU A 110 -0.38 3.14 5.14
N ALA A 111 -0.88 3.22 3.91
CA ALA A 111 -0.97 2.08 3.01
C ALA A 111 0.42 1.54 2.64
N TRP A 112 1.38 2.43 2.34
CA TRP A 112 2.78 2.05 2.10
C TRP A 112 3.41 1.37 3.32
N LEU A 113 3.22 1.93 4.52
CA LEU A 113 3.74 1.35 5.76
C LEU A 113 3.17 -0.05 6.01
N SER A 114 1.87 -0.22 5.78
CA SER A 114 1.17 -1.51 5.88
C SER A 114 1.71 -2.51 4.85
N GLY A 115 1.95 -2.08 3.61
CA GLY A 115 2.55 -2.90 2.56
C GLY A 115 3.98 -3.36 2.87
N CYS A 116 4.82 -2.46 3.39
CA CYS A 116 6.16 -2.81 3.90
C CYS A 116 6.08 -3.86 5.01
N GLY A 117 5.16 -3.66 5.98
CA GLY A 117 4.92 -4.63 7.05
C GLY A 117 4.48 -6.00 6.53
N LEU A 118 3.58 -6.02 5.54
CA LEU A 118 3.09 -7.25 4.91
C LEU A 118 4.20 -8.01 4.19
N ILE A 119 5.06 -7.34 3.42
CA ILE A 119 6.21 -7.95 2.73
C ILE A 119 7.14 -8.63 3.74
N LEU A 120 7.45 -7.94 4.85
CA LEU A 120 8.34 -8.47 5.88
C LEU A 120 7.70 -9.63 6.67
N ALA A 121 6.40 -9.54 6.97
CA ALA A 121 5.67 -10.62 7.64
C ALA A 121 5.55 -11.86 6.75
N ALA A 122 5.24 -11.68 5.46
CA ALA A 122 5.14 -12.74 4.49
C ALA A 122 6.48 -13.44 4.26
N GLU A 123 7.58 -12.68 4.19
CA GLU A 123 8.93 -13.25 4.17
C GLU A 123 9.19 -14.10 5.43
N GLN A 124 8.92 -13.58 6.63
CA GLN A 124 9.15 -14.30 7.88
C GLN A 124 8.36 -15.61 7.92
N LEU A 125 7.11 -15.58 7.45
CA LEU A 125 6.27 -16.77 7.35
C LEU A 125 6.85 -17.78 6.35
N LEU A 126 7.21 -17.34 5.14
CA LEU A 126 7.82 -18.19 4.11
C LEU A 126 9.11 -18.84 4.62
N ARG A 127 9.97 -18.08 5.29
CA ARG A 127 11.22 -18.62 5.87
C ARG A 127 10.98 -19.73 6.89
N ARG A 128 9.83 -19.73 7.56
CA ARG A 128 9.48 -20.74 8.57
C ARG A 128 9.11 -22.09 7.94
N PHE A 129 8.59 -22.07 6.71
CA PHE A 129 8.10 -23.26 6.02
C PHE A 129 8.93 -23.66 4.79
N TRP A 130 9.82 -22.79 4.30
CA TRP A 130 10.55 -23.01 3.06
C TRP A 130 11.94 -23.63 3.28
N PRO A 131 12.32 -24.69 2.53
CA PRO A 131 13.62 -25.37 2.70
C PRO A 131 14.85 -24.49 2.44
N ARG A 132 14.71 -23.43 1.63
CA ARG A 132 15.79 -22.51 1.23
C ARG A 132 15.45 -21.06 1.59
N PRO A 133 15.59 -20.65 2.88
CA PRO A 133 15.07 -19.38 3.36
C PRO A 133 15.66 -18.14 2.66
N GLY A 134 16.85 -18.25 2.04
CA GLY A 134 17.45 -17.18 1.23
C GLY A 134 16.65 -16.80 -0.01
N LEU A 135 15.79 -17.68 -0.53
CA LEU A 135 14.99 -17.47 -1.74
C LEU A 135 13.54 -17.05 -1.46
N ALA A 136 13.15 -16.91 -0.18
CA ALA A 136 11.77 -16.60 0.21
C ALA A 136 11.24 -15.31 -0.42
N LEU A 137 12.02 -14.22 -0.39
CA LEU A 137 11.64 -12.93 -0.98
C LEU A 137 11.60 -12.95 -2.51
N PRO A 138 12.63 -13.45 -3.22
CA PRO A 138 12.54 -13.63 -4.67
C PRO A 138 11.35 -14.48 -5.11
N ALA A 139 11.05 -15.57 -4.39
CA ALA A 139 9.89 -16.41 -4.68
C ALA A 139 8.57 -15.68 -4.46
N LEU A 140 8.47 -14.87 -3.38
CA LEU A 140 7.30 -14.04 -3.10
C LEU A 140 7.09 -12.97 -4.18
N LEU A 141 8.14 -12.25 -4.56
CA LEU A 141 8.06 -11.22 -5.60
C LEU A 141 7.73 -11.83 -6.97
N PHE A 142 8.29 -13.00 -7.30
CA PHE A 142 7.91 -13.74 -8.49
C PHE A 142 6.45 -14.18 -8.44
N GLY A 143 5.99 -14.73 -7.31
CA GLY A 143 4.59 -15.12 -7.12
C GLY A 143 3.63 -13.94 -7.29
N LEU A 144 3.97 -12.77 -6.74
CA LEU A 144 3.20 -11.53 -6.94
C LEU A 144 3.20 -11.10 -8.42
N ALA A 145 4.35 -11.12 -9.09
CA ALA A 145 4.46 -10.74 -10.50
C ALA A 145 3.77 -11.72 -11.45
N ALA A 146 3.70 -13.00 -11.08
CA ALA A 146 3.07 -14.06 -11.86
C ALA A 146 1.56 -14.19 -11.58
N HIS A 147 1.01 -13.46 -10.60
CA HIS A 147 -0.43 -13.42 -10.36
C HIS A 147 -1.07 -12.50 -11.40
N VAL A 148 -1.57 -13.09 -12.49
CA VAL A 148 -2.10 -12.38 -13.67
C VAL A 148 -3.48 -11.74 -13.42
N ASP A 149 -4.15 -12.05 -12.30
CA ASP A 149 -5.50 -11.56 -11.99
C ASP A 149 -5.57 -10.12 -11.41
N LEU A 150 -4.54 -9.30 -11.63
CA LEU A 150 -4.43 -7.92 -11.11
C LEU A 150 -4.16 -6.87 -12.20
N VAL A 151 -4.54 -7.16 -13.46
CA VAL A 151 -4.57 -6.18 -14.56
C VAL A 151 -6.01 -5.89 -14.96
#